data_AF-A0A951HJY8-F1
#
_entry.id   AF-A0A951HJY8-F1
#
_cell.length_a   1.000
_cell.length_b   1.000
_cell.length_c   1.000
_cell.angle_alpha   90.00
_cell.angle_beta   90.00
_cell.angle_gamma   90.00
#
_symmetry.space_group_name_H-M   'P 1'
#
loop_
_entity.id
_entity.type
_entity.pdbx_description
1 polymer ?
#
loop_
_entity_poly.entity_id
_entity_poly.type
_entity_poly.pdbx_seq_one_letter_code
_entity_poly.pdbx_strand_id
1 'polypeptide(L)'
;MGFALAGIRIVFRREQTFRIQCLICLIAILVLALLRPGWIWAALVTLSIGLVLAAELCNGALEYLIDRVHPEIHDEIKYAKDAAAGGVLLTSIAAACVGVAMLIASWPWW
;
A
#
# COMPACT_ATOMS: atom_id res chain seq x y z
N MET A 1 8.07 -13.21 -15.48
CA MET A 1 8.50 -12.13 -14.56
C MET A 1 8.59 -10.76 -15.23
N GLY A 2 9.07 -10.64 -16.48
CA GLY A 2 9.23 -9.35 -17.16
C GLY A 2 7.96 -8.47 -17.21
N PHE A 3 6.79 -9.05 -17.50
CA PHE A 3 5.52 -8.31 -17.50
C PHE A 3 5.10 -7.79 -16.12
N ALA A 4 5.32 -8.57 -15.06
CA ALA A 4 4.98 -8.16 -13.69
C ALA A 4 5.87 -6.98 -13.21
N LEU A 5 7.18 -7.06 -13.48
CA LEU A 5 8.12 -5.96 -13.16
C LEU A 5 7.84 -4.71 -13.98
N ALA A 6 7.45 -4.86 -15.24
CA ALA A 6 7.01 -3.74 -16.08
C ALA A 6 5.77 -3.06 -15.48
N GLY A 7 4.78 -3.84 -15.03
CA GLY A 7 3.58 -3.31 -14.36
C GLY A 7 3.91 -2.48 -13.13
N ILE A 8 4.75 -3.01 -12.22
CA ILE A 8 5.20 -2.28 -11.03
C ILE A 8 5.93 -0.99 -11.43
N ARG A 9 6.81 -1.04 -12.44
CA ARG A 9 7.57 0.13 -12.90
C ARG A 9 6.65 1.21 -13.49
N ILE A 10 5.59 0.82 -14.20
CA ILE A 10 4.61 1.76 -14.76
C ILE A 10 3.89 2.49 -13.63
N VAL A 11 3.30 1.75 -12.69
CA VAL A 11 2.57 2.35 -11.55
C VAL A 11 3.50 3.21 -10.70
N PHE A 12 4.72 2.76 -10.43
CA PHE A 12 5.71 3.55 -9.69
C PHE A 12 6.04 4.90 -10.34
N ARG A 13 6.04 4.98 -11.68
CA ARG A 13 6.29 6.26 -12.37
C ARG A 13 5.05 7.14 -12.45
N ARG A 14 3.86 6.55 -12.53
CA ARG A 14 2.59 7.26 -12.67
C ARG A 14 2.10 7.79 -11.33
N GLU A 15 2.05 6.92 -10.32
CA GLU A 15 1.38 7.20 -9.05
C GLU A 15 2.34 7.80 -8.03
N GLN A 16 1.99 8.97 -7.50
CA GLN A 16 2.71 9.57 -6.38
C GLN A 16 2.48 8.78 -5.09
N THR A 17 1.25 8.33 -4.86
CA THR A 17 0.84 7.56 -3.69
C THR A 17 1.62 6.24 -3.59
N PHE A 18 1.75 5.47 -4.68
CA PHE A 18 2.60 4.27 -4.70
C PHE A 18 4.05 4.53 -4.29
N ARG A 19 4.66 5.64 -4.74
CA ARG A 19 6.03 6.00 -4.33
C ARG A 19 6.14 6.32 -2.85
N ILE A 20 5.16 7.03 -2.29
CA ILE A 20 5.08 7.31 -0.86
C ILE A 20 4.95 6.00 -0.08
N GLN A 21 4.10 5.08 -0.52
CA GLN A 21 3.93 3.77 0.14
C GLN A 21 5.21 2.92 0.07
N CYS A 22 5.98 2.97 -1.03
CA CYS A 22 7.29 2.35 -1.10
C CYS A 22 8.29 2.97 -0.10
N LEU A 23 8.26 4.28 0.11
CA LEU A 23 9.09 4.94 1.13
C LEU A 23 8.68 4.52 2.54
N ILE A 24 7.37 4.46 2.83
CA ILE A 24 6.84 3.97 4.11
C ILE A 24 7.27 2.52 4.35
N CYS A 25 7.20 1.67 3.32
CA CYS A 25 7.71 0.30 3.35
C CYS A 25 9.20 0.25 3.75
N LEU A 26 10.04 1.08 3.12
CA LEU A 26 11.47 1.17 3.45
C LEU A 26 11.68 1.58 4.92
N ILE A 27 10.96 2.59 5.39
CA ILE A 27 11.04 3.05 6.79
C ILE A 27 10.60 1.94 7.74
N ALA A 28 9.51 1.24 7.45
CA ALA A 28 9.03 0.15 8.29
C ALA A 28 10.03 -1.01 8.37
N ILE A 29 10.71 -1.36 7.27
CA ILE A 29 11.78 -2.37 7.27
C ILE A 29 12.95 -1.92 8.17
N LEU A 30 13.35 -0.65 8.11
CA LEU A 30 14.40 -0.10 8.98
C LEU A 30 13.99 -0.16 10.46
N VAL A 31 12.74 0.17 10.78
CA VAL A 31 12.19 0.08 12.14
C VAL A 31 12.17 -1.38 12.62
N LEU A 32 11.76 -2.33 11.79
CA LEU A 32 11.81 -3.76 12.11
C LEU A 32 13.25 -4.24 12.39
N ALA A 33 14.21 -3.80 11.58
CA ALA A 33 15.61 -4.16 11.76
C ALA A 33 16.22 -3.58 13.06
N LEU A 34 15.78 -2.39 13.46
CA LEU A 34 16.24 -1.70 14.66
C LEU A 34 15.62 -2.26 15.94
N LEU A 35 14.28 -2.40 15.97
CA LEU A 35 13.54 -2.85 17.16
C LEU A 35 13.59 -4.36 17.35
N ARG A 36 13.82 -5.13 16.28
CA ARG A 36 13.83 -6.60 16.28
C ARG A 36 12.66 -7.20 17.06
N PRO A 37 11.41 -6.84 16.72
CA PRO A 37 10.25 -7.37 17.40
C PRO A 37 10.13 -8.88 17.17
N GLY A 38 9.26 -9.54 17.93
CA GLY A 38 8.98 -10.97 17.72
C GLY A 38 8.56 -11.28 16.29
N TRP A 39 8.88 -12.48 15.79
CA TRP A 39 8.65 -12.91 14.41
C TRP A 39 7.21 -12.70 13.92
N ILE A 40 6.22 -12.85 14.80
CA ILE A 40 4.81 -12.61 14.49
C ILE A 40 4.56 -11.16 14.06
N TRP A 41 5.16 -10.18 14.75
CA TRP A 41 5.02 -8.76 14.42
C TRP A 41 5.73 -8.42 13.12
N ALA A 42 6.93 -8.96 12.91
CA ALA A 42 7.64 -8.79 11.66
C ALA A 42 6.83 -9.34 10.47
N ALA A 43 6.20 -10.51 10.63
CA ALA A 43 5.34 -11.10 9.62
C ALA A 43 4.08 -10.25 9.35
N LEU A 44 3.40 -9.79 10.41
CA LEU A 44 2.19 -8.98 10.29
C LEU A 44 2.47 -7.64 9.60
N VAL A 45 3.51 -6.91 10.00
CA VAL A 45 3.90 -5.64 9.37
C VAL A 45 4.27 -5.86 7.89
N THR A 46 5.05 -6.90 7.59
CA THR A 46 5.42 -7.23 6.20
C THR A 46 4.19 -7.54 5.35
N LEU A 47 3.26 -8.33 5.88
CA LEU A 47 2.02 -8.68 5.18
C LEU A 47 1.13 -7.44 4.95
N SER A 48 0.96 -6.59 5.98
CA SER A 48 0.17 -5.37 5.88
C SER A 48 0.72 -4.42 4.81
N ILE A 49 2.04 -4.22 4.75
CA ILE A 49 2.67 -3.39 3.71
C ILE A 49 2.49 -4.02 2.32
N GLY A 50 2.65 -5.34 2.22
CA GLY A 50 2.41 -6.07 0.97
C GLY A 50 0.97 -5.88 0.45
N LEU A 51 -0.02 -5.92 1.35
CA LEU A 51 -1.42 -5.68 1.01
C LEU A 51 -1.68 -4.25 0.54
N VAL A 52 -1.08 -3.25 1.19
CA VAL A 52 -1.19 -1.84 0.77
C VAL A 52 -0.62 -1.65 -0.64
N LEU A 53 0.58 -2.16 -0.91
CA LEU A 53 1.20 -2.05 -2.23
C LEU A 53 0.41 -2.81 -3.32
N ALA A 54 -0.15 -3.97 -2.97
CA ALA A 54 -1.02 -4.72 -3.88
C ALA A 54 -2.32 -3.96 -4.19
N ALA A 55 -2.97 -3.38 -3.17
CA ALA A 55 -4.17 -2.56 -3.34
C ALA A 55 -3.89 -1.34 -4.22
N GLU A 56 -2.77 -0.67 -4.01
CA GLU A 56 -2.35 0.49 -4.80
C GLU A 56 -2.05 0.12 -6.27
N LEU A 57 -1.41 -1.03 -6.52
CA LEU A 57 -1.22 -1.55 -7.88
C LEU A 57 -2.56 -1.85 -8.56
N CYS A 58 -3.49 -2.46 -7.84
CA CYS A 58 -4.84 -2.72 -8.35
C CYS A 58 -5.59 -1.41 -8.64
N ASN A 59 -5.49 -0.41 -7.76
CA ASN A 59 -6.07 0.92 -7.97
C ASN A 59 -5.53 1.56 -9.25
N GLY A 60 -4.20 1.63 -9.41
CA GLY A 60 -3.58 2.20 -10.60
C GLY A 60 -3.90 1.43 -11.89
N ALA A 61 -4.04 0.10 -11.81
CA ALA A 61 -4.46 -0.70 -12.96
C ALA A 61 -5.92 -0.43 -13.36
N LEU A 62 -6.82 -0.30 -12.37
CA LEU A 62 -8.23 0.00 -12.58
C LEU A 62 -8.41 1.42 -13.14
N GLU A 63 -7.73 2.41 -12.57
CA GLU A 63 -7.69 3.78 -13.11
C GLU A 63 -7.19 3.81 -14.55
N TYR A 64 -6.08 3.13 -14.84
CA TYR A 64 -5.54 3.07 -16.21
C TYR A 64 -6.51 2.42 -17.19
N LEU A 65 -7.19 1.34 -16.80
CA LEU A 65 -8.18 0.68 -17.64
C LEU A 65 -9.36 1.60 -17.93
N ILE A 66 -9.93 2.21 -16.88
CA ILE A 66 -11.09 3.08 -16.99
C ILE A 66 -10.76 4.33 -17.83
N ASP A 67 -9.62 4.98 -17.60
CA ASP A 67 -9.16 6.15 -18.37
C ASP A 67 -9.02 5.85 -19.87
N ARG A 68 -8.73 4.58 -20.22
CA ARG A 68 -8.56 4.14 -21.60
C ARG A 68 -9.86 3.76 -22.28
N VAL A 69 -10.81 3.19 -21.54
CA VAL A 69 -12.10 2.75 -22.09
C VAL A 69 -13.10 3.93 -22.14
N HIS A 70 -13.08 4.79 -21.13
CA HIS A 70 -13.99 5.92 -20.99
C HIS A 70 -13.20 7.20 -20.65
N PRO A 71 -12.73 7.94 -21.67
CA PRO A 71 -12.00 9.20 -21.46
C PRO A 71 -12.90 10.35 -20.97
N GLU A 72 -14.22 10.23 -21.09
CA GLU A 72 -15.19 11.19 -20.56
C GLU A 72 -15.55 10.86 -19.10
N ILE A 73 -15.78 11.90 -18.29
CA ILE A 73 -16.09 11.74 -16.87
C ILE A 73 -17.58 11.41 -16.72
N HIS A 74 -17.87 10.21 -16.23
CA HIS A 74 -19.20 9.79 -15.80
C HIS A 74 -19.25 9.65 -14.27
N ASP A 75 -20.41 9.93 -13.66
CA ASP A 75 -20.58 9.87 -12.20
C ASP A 75 -20.30 8.46 -11.64
N GLU A 76 -20.68 7.41 -12.38
CA GLU A 76 -20.44 6.01 -12.03
C GLU A 76 -18.95 5.66 -12.07
N ILE A 77 -18.21 6.20 -13.03
CA ILE A 77 -16.76 6.04 -13.13
C ILE A 77 -16.06 6.71 -11.95
N LYS A 78 -16.50 7.91 -11.60
CA LYS A 78 -15.99 8.62 -10.43
C LYS A 78 -16.21 7.79 -9.17
N TYR A 79 -17.42 7.24 -8.98
CA TYR A 79 -17.72 6.36 -7.86
C TYR A 79 -16.78 5.14 -7.81
N ALA A 80 -16.55 4.47 -8.94
CA ALA A 80 -15.65 3.32 -9.01
C ALA A 80 -14.21 3.67 -8.61
N LYS A 81 -13.69 4.81 -9.09
CA LYS A 81 -12.36 5.32 -8.72
C LYS A 81 -12.27 5.68 -7.24
N ASP A 82 -13.27 6.40 -6.73
CA ASP A 82 -13.34 6.79 -5.32
C ASP A 82 -13.40 5.55 -4.40
N ALA A 83 -14.14 4.50 -4.80
CA ALA A 83 -14.21 3.25 -4.07
C ALA A 83 -12.86 2.49 -4.07
N ALA A 84 -12.16 2.46 -5.20
CA ALA A 84 -10.85 1.82 -5.30
C ALA A 84 -9.79 2.56 -4.44
N ALA A 85 -9.76 3.89 -4.49
CA ALA A 85 -8.94 4.71 -3.60
C ALA A 85 -9.33 4.53 -2.12
N GLY A 86 -10.62 4.37 -1.82
CA GLY A 86 -11.11 4.03 -0.48
C GLY A 86 -10.57 2.69 0.04
N GLY A 87 -10.43 1.68 -0.83
CA GLY A 87 -9.80 0.40 -0.49
C GLY A 87 -8.32 0.54 -0.11
N VAL A 88 -7.57 1.37 -0.85
CA VAL A 88 -6.17 1.71 -0.49
C VAL A 88 -6.12 2.40 0.87
N LEU A 89 -7.02 3.35 1.14
CA LEU A 89 -7.06 4.06 2.42
C LEU A 89 -7.31 3.10 3.58
N LEU A 90 -8.29 2.20 3.45
CA LEU A 90 -8.60 1.21 4.50
C LEU A 90 -7.43 0.27 4.77
N THR A 91 -6.77 -0.23 3.73
CA THR A 91 -5.59 -1.09 3.90
C THR A 91 -4.42 -0.33 4.54
N SER A 92 -4.24 0.95 4.19
CA SER A 92 -3.22 1.82 4.80
C SER A 92 -3.47 2.09 6.28
N ILE A 93 -4.72 2.35 6.66
CA ILE A 93 -5.12 2.51 8.06
C ILE A 93 -4.87 1.21 8.84
N ALA A 94 -5.27 0.06 8.29
CA ALA A 94 -5.03 -1.23 8.93
C ALA A 94 -3.53 -1.48 9.14
N ALA A 95 -2.69 -1.20 8.14
CA ALA A 95 -1.24 -1.31 8.25
C ALA A 95 -0.67 -0.38 9.34
N ALA A 96 -1.16 0.85 9.43
CA ALA A 96 -0.77 1.78 10.48
C ALA A 96 -1.15 1.27 11.87
N CYS A 97 -2.37 0.71 12.04
CA CYS A 97 -2.80 0.09 13.30
C CYS A 97 -1.88 -1.06 13.72
N VAL A 98 -1.49 -1.94 12.78
CA VAL A 98 -0.53 -3.03 13.06
C VAL A 98 0.83 -2.48 13.49
N GLY A 99 1.34 -1.46 12.80
CA GLY A 99 2.62 -0.83 13.16
C GLY A 99 2.59 -0.18 14.55
N VAL A 100 1.51 0.52 14.89
CA VAL A 100 1.33 1.12 16.23
C VAL A 100 1.24 0.03 17.30
N ALA A 101 0.45 -1.02 17.06
CA ALA A 101 0.34 -2.13 18.01
C ALA A 101 1.69 -2.83 18.26
N MET A 102 2.50 -3.03 17.21
CA MET A 102 3.86 -3.53 17.33
C MET A 102 4.73 -2.59 18.17
N LEU A 103 4.70 -1.28 17.91
CA LEU A 103 5.51 -0.30 18.65
C LEU A 103 5.17 -0.34 20.14
N ILE A 104 3.88 -0.35 20.48
CA ILE A 104 3.41 -0.43 21.87
C ILE A 104 3.84 -1.75 22.52
N ALA A 105 3.74 -2.88 21.80
CA ALA A 105 4.12 -4.18 22.33
C ALA A 105 5.64 -4.36 22.47
N SER A 106 6.42 -3.68 21.64
CA SER A 106 7.89 -3.75 21.65
C SER A 106 8.52 -2.69 22.54
N TRP A 107 7.74 -1.70 22.98
CA TRP A 107 8.24 -0.66 23.86
C TRP A 107 8.48 -1.23 25.27
N PRO A 108 9.66 -1.00 25.85
CA PRO A 108 9.92 -1.41 27.22
C PRO A 108 9.07 -0.58 28.19
N TRP A 109 8.14 -1.24 28.87
CA TRP A 109 7.28 -0.64 29.89
C TRP A 109 8.01 -0.45 31.26
N TRP A 110 9.30 -0.10 31.24
CA TRP A 110 10.13 0.06 32.45
C TRP A 110 10.77 1.44 32.54
#